data_AF-A0AB39V6V2-F1
#
_entry.id   AF-A0AB39V6V2-F1
#
_cell.length_a   1.000
_cell.length_b   1.000
_cell.length_c   1.000
_cell.angle_alpha   90.00
_cell.angle_beta   90.00
_cell.angle_gamma   90.00
#
_symmetry.space_group_name_H-M   'P 1'
#
loop_
_entity.id
_entity.type
_entity.pdbx_description
1 polymer ?
#
loop_
_entity_poly.entity_id
_entity_poly.type
_entity_poly.pdbx_seq_one_letter_code
_entity_poly.pdbx_strand_id
1 'polypeptide(L)' 'MNSPFIKNLPKARKILLSITAGPDIRLTDLREVTMIINEKFGADQTNMLWGYIMDVELEDKIEVEMLITDFSK' A
#
# COMPACT_ATOMS: atom_id res chain seq x y z
N MET A 1 -8.67 -6.30 2.32
CA MET A 1 -7.42 -6.56 3.06
C MET A 1 -7.65 -7.44 4.29
N ASN A 2 -7.57 -8.77 4.14
CA ASN A 2 -7.80 -9.74 5.23
C ASN A 2 -6.53 -10.53 5.58
N SER A 3 -5.41 -9.86 5.80
CA SER A 3 -4.19 -10.50 6.32
C SER A 3 -4.17 -10.40 7.86
N PRO A 4 -3.84 -11.49 8.58
CA PRO A 4 -3.69 -11.49 10.04
C PRO A 4 -2.72 -10.40 10.53
N PHE A 5 -1.70 -10.08 9.73
CA PHE A 5 -0.72 -9.05 10.03
C PHE A 5 -1.31 -7.64 10.10
N ILE A 6 -2.38 -7.36 9.36
CA ILE A 6 -2.93 -6.00 9.24
C ILE A 6 -4.11 -5.75 10.20
N LYS A 7 -4.59 -6.77 10.92
CA LYS A 7 -5.72 -6.59 11.86
C LYS A 7 -5.30 -5.88 13.15
N ASN A 8 -4.04 -6.03 13.58
CA ASN A 8 -3.53 -5.51 14.85
C ASN A 8 -2.26 -4.67 14.68
N LEU A 9 -2.13 -3.92 13.58
CA LEU A 9 -0.96 -3.06 13.42
C LEU A 9 -1.03 -1.87 14.38
N PRO A 10 0.04 -1.60 15.15
CA PRO A 10 0.16 -0.35 15.88
C PRO A 10 0.09 0.81 14.89
N LYS A 11 -0.28 2.00 15.37
CA LYS A 11 -0.15 3.21 14.56
C LYS A 11 1.30 3.35 14.10
N ALA A 12 1.50 3.48 12.80
CA ALA A 12 2.81 3.65 12.19
C ALA A 12 2.89 5.04 11.57
N ARG A 13 4.03 5.72 11.75
CA ARG A 13 4.23 7.06 11.18
C ARG A 13 4.86 7.04 9.80
N LYS A 14 5.42 5.91 9.35
CA LYS A 14 6.12 5.80 8.07
C LYS A 14 5.80 4.50 7.34
N ILE A 15 5.40 4.61 6.08
CA ILE A 15 5.11 3.48 5.20
C ILE A 15 5.87 3.66 3.89
N LEU A 16 6.51 2.59 3.42
CA LEU A 16 6.93 2.44 2.04
C LEU A 16 6.05 1.37 1.39
N LEU A 17 5.31 1.77 0.37
CA LEU A 17 4.35 0.95 -0.37
C LEU A 17 4.89 0.64 -1.76
N SER A 18 5.00 -0.64 -2.11
CA SER A 18 5.29 -1.09 -3.48
C SER A 18 4.03 -1.67 -4.09
N ILE A 19 3.67 -1.22 -5.28
CA ILE A 19 2.54 -1.75 -6.05
C ILE A 19 3.09 -2.34 -7.34
N THR A 20 2.96 -3.64 -7.53
CA THR A 20 3.35 -4.31 -8.77
C THR A 20 2.10 -4.71 -9.54
N ALA A 21 2.01 -4.31 -10.81
CA ALA A 21 0.89 -4.67 -11.67
C ALA A 21 1.26 -4.64 -13.16
N GLY A 22 0.45 -5.33 -13.96
CA GLY A 22 0.52 -5.32 -15.41
C GLY A 22 0.31 -3.95 -16.06
N PRO A 23 0.53 -3.85 -17.39
CA PRO A 23 0.37 -2.62 -18.16
C PRO A 23 -1.10 -2.17 -18.27
N ASP A 24 -2.05 -3.02 -17.91
CA ASP A 24 -3.49 -2.79 -17.85
C ASP A 24 -3.92 -1.93 -16.65
N ILE A 25 -3.03 -1.72 -15.66
CA ILE A 25 -3.29 -0.92 -14.47
C ILE A 25 -3.62 0.55 -14.82
N ARG A 26 -4.64 1.09 -14.17
CA ARG A 26 -5.01 2.51 -14.31
C ARG A 26 -4.46 3.31 -13.13
N LEU A 27 -4.23 4.60 -13.37
CA LEU A 27 -3.90 5.55 -12.28
C LEU A 27 -4.98 5.58 -11.19
N THR A 28 -6.25 5.31 -11.54
CA THR A 28 -7.35 5.21 -10.59
C THR A 28 -7.19 4.02 -9.63
N ASP A 29 -6.66 2.91 -10.11
CA ASP A 29 -6.48 1.68 -9.33
C ASP A 29 -5.34 1.89 -8.32
N LEU A 30 -4.24 2.50 -8.77
CA LEU A 30 -3.14 2.93 -7.89
C LEU A 30 -3.62 3.92 -6.81
N ARG A 31 -4.49 4.86 -7.20
CA ARG A 31 -5.10 5.80 -6.26
C ARG A 31 -5.98 5.10 -5.24
N GLU A 32 -6.78 4.12 -5.64
CA GLU A 32 -7.64 3.38 -4.74
C GLU A 32 -6.82 2.59 -3.71
N VAL A 33 -5.76 1.89 -4.15
CA VAL A 33 -4.85 1.18 -3.25
C VAL A 33 -4.25 2.14 -2.21
N THR A 34 -3.71 3.29 -2.66
CA THR A 34 -3.10 4.26 -1.75
C THR A 34 -4.11 4.88 -0.77
N MET A 35 -5.37 5.13 -1.21
CA MET A 35 -6.44 5.61 -0.33
C MET A 35 -6.80 4.60 0.76
N ILE A 36 -6.98 3.33 0.39
CA ILE A 36 -7.30 2.26 1.35
C ILE A 36 -6.20 2.13 2.42
N ILE A 37 -4.92 2.22 2.03
CA ILE A 37 -3.81 2.19 2.98
C ILE A 37 -3.83 3.43 3.88
N ASN A 38 -3.98 4.64 3.31
CA ASN A 38 -4.03 5.88 4.09
C ASN A 38 -5.16 5.91 5.12
N GLU A 39 -6.37 5.49 4.74
CA GLU A 39 -7.52 5.39 5.65
C GLU A 39 -7.23 4.45 6.83
N LYS A 40 -6.49 3.37 6.57
CA LYS A 40 -6.16 2.39 7.59
C LYS A 40 -5.15 2.87 8.63
N PHE A 41 -4.16 3.66 8.22
CA PHE A 41 -3.09 4.12 9.11
C PHE A 41 -3.29 5.54 9.66
N GLY A 42 -4.28 6.27 9.15
CA GLY A 42 -4.58 7.65 9.54
C GLY A 42 -3.76 8.64 8.71
N ALA A 43 -4.34 9.07 7.59
CA ALA A 43 -3.69 9.90 6.57
C ALA A 43 -2.94 11.13 7.13
N ASP A 44 -3.43 11.74 8.21
CA ASP A 44 -2.83 12.96 8.79
C ASP A 44 -1.64 12.67 9.73
N GLN A 45 -1.37 11.41 10.06
CA GLN A 45 -0.38 10.98 11.05
C GLN A 45 0.73 10.09 10.45
N THR A 46 0.59 9.70 9.18
CA THR A 46 1.46 8.73 8.52
C THR A 46 2.02 9.30 7.23
N ASN A 47 3.34 9.36 7.13
CA ASN A 47 4.01 9.67 5.87
C ASN A 47 4.15 8.40 5.03
N MET A 48 3.49 8.35 3.89
CA MET A 48 3.55 7.22 2.96
C MET A 48 4.29 7.62 1.68
N LEU A 49 5.39 6.92 1.41
CA LEU A 49 6.03 6.91 0.09
C LEU A 49 5.53 5.68 -0.66
N TRP A 50 5.25 5.83 -1.95
CA TRP A 50 4.78 4.72 -2.77
C TRP A 50 5.43 4.74 -4.15
N GLY A 51 5.61 3.55 -4.71
CA GLY A 51 6.11 3.33 -6.06
C GLY A 51 5.27 2.30 -6.79
N TYR A 52 5.22 2.45 -8.12
CA TYR A 52 4.64 1.46 -9.02
C TYR A 52 5.76 0.74 -9.78
N ILE A 53 5.65 -0.58 -9.87
CA ILE A 53 6.54 -1.46 -10.63
C ILE A 53 5.68 -2.13 -11.71
N MET A 54 6.05 -1.91 -12.98
CA MET A 54 5.39 -2.60 -14.08
C MET A 54 5.97 -4.01 -14.21
N ASP A 55 5.08 -4.99 -14.16
CA ASP A 55 5.42 -6.39 -14.45
C ASP A 55 4.44 -6.93 -15.50
N VAL A 56 4.96 -7.19 -16.70
CA VAL A 56 4.16 -7.66 -17.84
C VAL A 56 3.59 -9.05 -17.66
N GLU A 57 4.12 -9.84 -16.71
CA GLU A 57 3.62 -11.19 -16.40
C GLU A 57 2.40 -11.15 -15.44
N LEU A 58 2.12 -9.99 -14.83
CA LEU A 58 1.04 -9.77 -13.86
C LEU A 58 -0.24 -9.19 -14.52
N GLU A 59 -0.77 -9.89 -15.52
CA GLU A 59 -2.03 -9.53 -16.18
C GLU A 59 -3.23 -9.69 -15.20
N ASP A 60 -4.13 -8.69 -15.17
CA ASP A 60 -5.33 -8.63 -14.33
C ASP A 60 -5.09 -8.79 -12.82
N LYS A 61 -3.85 -8.55 -12.35
CA LYS A 61 -3.47 -8.74 -10.94
C LYS A 61 -2.68 -7.55 -10.41
N ILE A 62 -2.91 -7.26 -9.13
CA ILE A 62 -2.18 -6.25 -8.37
C ILE A 62 -1.57 -6.94 -7.16
N GLU A 63 -0.25 -6.84 -7.03
CA GLU A 63 0.49 -7.21 -5.85
C GLU A 63 0.86 -5.96 -5.06
N VAL A 64 0.70 -6.05 -3.74
CA VAL A 64 0.94 -4.93 -2.83
C VAL A 64 1.85 -5.39 -1.71
N GLU A 65 3.00 -4.75 -1.59
CA GLU A 65 3.96 -4.96 -0.52
C GLU A 65 4.11 -3.68 0.31
N MET A 66 4.30 -3.86 1.62
CA MET A 66 4.44 -2.74 2.55
C MET A 66 5.58 -2.98 3.53
N LEU A 67 6.47 -1.99 3.61
CA LEU A 67 7.40 -1.85 4.71
C LEU A 67 6.88 -0.77 5.66
N ILE A 68 6.62 -1.15 6.91
CA ILE A 68 6.00 -0.30 7.91
C ILE A 68 7.01 -0.07 9.02
N THR A 69 7.27 1.20 9.35
CA THR A 69 8.27 1.60 10.34
C THR A 69 7.75 2.72 11.24
N ASP A 70 8.55 3.05 12.27
CA ASP A 70 8.24 4.16 13.17
C ASP A 70 6.89 4.00 13.89
N PHE A 71 6.69 2.81 14.48
CA PHE A 71 5.51 2.50 15.29
C PHE A 71 5.47 3.38 16.54
N SER A 72 4.31 3.96 16.85
CA SER A 72 4.10 4.62 18.14
C SER A 72 4.10 3.57 19.26
N LYS A 73 4.71 3.92 20.39
CA LYS A 73 4.52 3.17 21.64
C LYS A 73 3.06 3.18 22.08
#